data_AF-A0AAW0FT56-F1
#
_entry.id   AF-A0AAW0FT56-F1
#
_cell.length_a   1.000
_cell.length_b   1.000
_cell.length_c   1.000
_cell.angle_alpha   90.00
_cell.angle_beta   90.00
_cell.angle_gamma   90.00
#
_symmetry.space_group_name_H-M   'P 1'
#
loop_
_entity.id
_entity.type
_entity.pdbx_description
1 polymer ?
#
loop_
_entity_poly.entity_id
_entity_poly.type
_entity_poly.pdbx_seq_one_letter_code
_entity_poly.pdbx_strand_id
1 'polypeptide(L)'
;MHRTAWTTHSSSLPSDRIPPANRSSAAPKAKAKGKQNDTTAPPKSVEVRKLEKLRKDLDKSGGQDPKGGCFCQARDHVLSEYIPICRSCGLILCSLNAPCYACPHCATPILTPEGRLALISRIDNEISDTLLREEQQRQRAAEEVRQAEGAFPTLFTSSSKPSESAPGTLQSHPVNQSHKVLSLNSKTKKVKVSSFTTHPPSSASISKDPEKGMPADLIQRVPPPPIDVSFSTRQNDTDRPWARLDGENAVYVPSTQANNNSIRSKDRKKEESGKENNKGSK
;
A
#
# COMPACT_ATOMS: atom_id res chain seq x y z
N MET A 1 -50.97 41.40 50.94
CA MET A 1 -50.70 40.13 50.23
C MET A 1 -50.55 40.44 48.75
N HIS A 2 -49.32 40.44 48.24
CA HIS A 2 -49.01 40.87 46.87
C HIS A 2 -49.21 39.70 45.89
N ARG A 3 -50.01 39.93 44.84
CA ARG A 3 -50.15 39.02 43.69
C ARG A 3 -49.09 39.38 42.65
N THR A 4 -48.22 38.44 42.31
CA THR A 4 -47.22 38.59 41.25
C THR A 4 -47.75 38.06 39.92
N ALA A 5 -47.28 38.65 38.81
CA ALA A 5 -47.80 38.52 37.44
C ALA A 5 -47.74 37.12 36.77
N TRP A 6 -47.52 36.05 37.54
CA TRP A 6 -47.27 34.69 37.03
C TRP A 6 -48.28 33.66 37.56
N THR A 7 -49.23 34.07 38.43
CA THR A 7 -50.19 33.14 39.06
C THR A 7 -51.59 33.17 38.44
N THR A 8 -51.77 33.85 37.31
CA THR A 8 -53.05 33.87 36.59
C THR A 8 -52.81 33.32 35.20
N HIS A 9 -52.85 32.00 35.03
CA HIS A 9 -53.52 31.32 33.92
C HIS A 9 -53.40 29.82 34.13
N SER A 10 -54.56 29.17 34.11
CA SER A 10 -54.76 27.73 34.15
C SER A 10 -53.87 27.04 33.10
N SER A 11 -53.10 26.08 33.58
CA SER A 11 -52.31 25.15 32.80
C SER A 11 -53.15 24.43 31.73
N SER A 12 -53.01 24.83 30.47
CA SER A 12 -53.05 23.87 29.36
C SER A 12 -51.62 23.77 28.84
N LEU A 13 -50.98 22.64 29.14
CA LEU A 13 -49.69 22.29 28.55
C LEU A 13 -49.99 21.83 27.12
N PRO A 14 -49.59 22.56 26.06
CA PRO A 14 -49.54 21.95 24.74
C PRO A 14 -48.41 20.94 24.79
N SER A 15 -48.81 19.66 24.75
CA SER A 15 -47.92 18.53 24.54
C SER A 15 -46.95 18.86 23.41
N ASP A 16 -45.67 18.80 23.72
CA ASP A 16 -44.51 19.00 22.86
C ASP A 16 -44.48 17.91 21.79
N ARG A 17 -45.40 18.00 20.83
CA ARG A 17 -45.39 17.22 19.59
C ARG A 17 -44.33 17.84 18.68
N ILE A 18 -43.11 17.37 18.83
CA ILE A 18 -42.08 17.47 17.78
C ILE A 18 -42.68 16.82 16.52
N PRO A 19 -43.00 17.57 15.45
CA PRO A 19 -43.45 16.95 14.22
C PRO A 19 -42.29 16.16 13.62
N PRO A 20 -42.49 14.90 13.17
CA PRO A 20 -41.45 14.16 12.49
C PRO A 20 -41.04 14.93 11.24
N ALA A 21 -39.75 15.21 11.09
CA ALA A 21 -39.20 15.86 9.93
C ALA A 21 -39.39 14.95 8.70
N ASN A 22 -40.50 15.14 7.99
CA ASN A 22 -40.65 14.66 6.62
C ASN A 22 -39.70 15.47 5.73
N ARG A 23 -38.43 15.03 5.69
CA ARG A 23 -37.49 15.41 4.64
C ARG A 23 -37.96 14.75 3.35
N SER A 24 -38.83 15.43 2.61
CA SER A 24 -38.98 15.16 1.18
C SER A 24 -37.67 15.58 0.50
N SER A 25 -36.81 14.61 0.21
CA SER A 25 -35.69 14.79 -0.69
C SER A 25 -36.24 15.10 -2.08
N ALA A 26 -36.24 16.39 -2.43
CA ALA A 26 -36.45 16.83 -3.80
C ALA A 26 -35.36 16.20 -4.68
N ALA A 27 -35.77 15.29 -5.56
CA ALA A 27 -34.92 14.71 -6.58
C ALA A 27 -34.57 15.77 -7.64
N PRO A 28 -33.29 15.92 -8.02
CA PRO A 28 -32.95 16.64 -9.24
C PRO A 28 -33.27 15.74 -10.44
N LYS A 29 -34.24 16.15 -11.26
CA LYS A 29 -34.46 15.59 -12.59
C LYS A 29 -33.27 15.95 -13.48
N ALA A 30 -32.29 15.05 -13.59
CA ALA A 30 -31.32 15.06 -14.66
C ALA A 30 -31.59 13.87 -15.59
N LYS A 31 -32.00 14.16 -16.83
CA LYS A 31 -31.96 13.21 -17.94
C LYS A 31 -30.50 12.85 -18.19
N ALA A 32 -30.10 11.64 -17.84
CA ALA A 32 -28.91 11.01 -18.41
C ALA A 32 -29.25 9.54 -18.70
N LYS A 33 -29.11 9.18 -19.97
CA LYS A 33 -29.27 7.82 -20.49
C LYS A 33 -28.07 6.99 -20.01
N GLY A 34 -28.13 6.56 -18.76
CA GLY A 34 -27.13 5.74 -18.10
C GLY A 34 -27.50 4.27 -18.19
N LYS A 35 -26.66 3.51 -18.90
CA LYS A 35 -26.64 2.05 -18.97
C LYS A 35 -26.73 1.48 -17.55
N GLN A 36 -27.81 0.75 -17.26
CA GLN A 36 -27.94 -0.06 -16.05
C GLN A 36 -26.71 -0.96 -15.96
N ASN A 37 -25.96 -0.82 -14.88
CA ASN A 37 -25.09 -1.89 -14.41
C ASN A 37 -25.56 -2.18 -12.99
N ASP A 38 -26.18 -3.35 -12.82
CA ASP A 38 -26.13 -4.14 -11.59
C ASP A 38 -24.73 -4.00 -10.95
N THR A 39 -24.52 -3.90 -9.64
CA THR A 39 -25.24 -4.54 -8.53
C THR A 39 -24.90 -3.76 -7.26
N THR A 40 -25.80 -3.82 -6.29
CA THR A 40 -25.76 -3.27 -4.92
C THR A 40 -24.62 -3.85 -4.05
N ALA A 41 -23.37 -3.64 -4.44
CA ALA A 41 -22.19 -3.98 -3.64
C ALA A 41 -21.37 -2.71 -3.39
N PRO A 42 -20.75 -2.57 -2.20
CA PRO A 42 -19.82 -1.47 -1.95
C PRO A 42 -18.73 -1.44 -3.04
N PRO A 43 -18.27 -0.25 -3.44
CA PRO A 43 -17.32 -0.13 -4.54
C PRO A 43 -16.05 -0.92 -4.21
N LYS A 44 -15.72 -1.92 -5.04
CA LYS A 44 -14.48 -2.70 -4.95
C LYS A 44 -13.28 -1.77 -4.82
N SER A 45 -12.27 -2.17 -4.04
CA SER A 45 -11.05 -1.39 -3.87
C SER A 45 -10.33 -1.13 -5.20
N VAL A 46 -9.48 -0.12 -5.19
CA VAL A 46 -8.65 0.23 -6.34
C VAL A 46 -7.70 -0.91 -6.70
N GLU A 47 -7.21 -1.67 -5.72
CA GLU A 47 -6.30 -2.79 -5.91
C GLU A 47 -6.98 -3.96 -6.62
N VAL A 48 -8.16 -4.39 -6.14
CA VAL A 48 -8.94 -5.45 -6.79
C VAL A 48 -9.28 -5.08 -8.24
N ARG A 49 -9.65 -3.82 -8.50
CA ARG A 49 -9.92 -3.35 -9.86
C ARG A 49 -8.69 -3.41 -10.76
N LYS A 50 -7.50 -3.11 -10.23
CA LYS A 50 -6.23 -3.22 -10.98
C LYS A 50 -5.94 -4.67 -11.35
N LEU A 51 -6.07 -5.59 -10.38
CA LEU A 51 -5.86 -7.03 -10.59
C LEU A 51 -6.87 -7.61 -11.58
N GLU A 52 -8.16 -7.28 -11.43
CA GLU A 52 -9.21 -7.72 -12.37
C GLU A 52 -8.98 -7.19 -13.79
N LYS A 53 -8.48 -5.96 -13.93
CA LYS A 53 -8.11 -5.41 -15.22
C LYS A 53 -6.94 -6.18 -15.82
N LEU A 54 -5.89 -6.42 -15.03
CA LEU A 54 -4.72 -7.16 -15.47
C LEU A 54 -5.08 -8.59 -15.91
N ARG A 55 -5.95 -9.28 -15.16
CA ARG A 55 -6.52 -10.58 -15.55
C ARG A 55 -7.24 -10.52 -16.90
N LYS A 56 -8.13 -9.55 -17.09
CA LYS A 56 -8.85 -9.36 -18.37
C LYS A 56 -7.91 -9.04 -19.53
N ASP A 57 -6.85 -8.28 -19.28
CA ASP A 57 -5.84 -7.96 -20.28
C ASP A 57 -5.03 -9.22 -20.63
N LEU A 58 -4.69 -10.04 -19.63
CA LEU A 58 -4.10 -11.37 -19.82
C LEU A 58 -5.04 -12.37 -20.47
N ASP A 59 -6.35 -12.17 -20.56
CA ASP A 59 -7.22 -13.04 -21.35
C ASP A 59 -7.25 -12.59 -22.83
N LYS A 60 -7.17 -11.29 -23.07
CA LYS A 60 -7.39 -10.70 -24.40
C LYS A 60 -6.15 -10.52 -25.25
N SER A 61 -4.99 -10.34 -24.64
CA SER A 61 -3.80 -9.88 -25.38
C SER A 61 -2.70 -10.94 -25.52
N GLY A 62 -2.11 -10.94 -26.70
CA GLY A 62 -0.93 -11.70 -27.10
C GLY A 62 -0.19 -11.03 -28.27
N GLY A 63 -0.48 -9.75 -28.49
CA GLY A 63 0.09 -8.93 -29.56
C GLY A 63 1.09 -7.92 -29.04
N GLN A 64 1.56 -7.04 -29.92
CA GLN A 64 2.41 -5.91 -29.54
C GLN A 64 1.62 -4.89 -28.71
N ASP A 65 2.32 -4.20 -27.81
CA ASP A 65 1.71 -3.12 -27.02
C ASP A 65 1.34 -1.95 -27.96
N PRO A 66 0.08 -1.45 -27.95
CA PRO A 66 -0.30 -0.28 -28.73
C PRO A 66 0.50 0.97 -28.39
N LYS A 67 1.11 1.04 -27.21
CA LYS A 67 1.99 2.14 -26.79
C LYS A 67 3.46 1.93 -27.18
N GLY A 68 3.78 0.80 -27.82
CA GLY A 68 5.13 0.45 -28.24
C GLY A 68 6.04 -0.08 -27.13
N GLY A 69 5.51 -0.30 -25.92
CA GLY A 69 6.29 -0.69 -24.76
C GLY A 69 7.23 0.42 -24.26
N CYS A 70 7.92 0.16 -23.15
CA CYS A 70 8.91 1.06 -22.58
C CYS A 70 10.33 0.62 -22.95
N PHE A 71 11.04 1.49 -23.66
CA PHE A 71 12.49 1.43 -23.83
C PHE A 71 13.13 2.37 -22.81
N CYS A 72 13.56 1.82 -21.67
CA CYS A 72 13.97 2.61 -20.52
C CYS A 72 15.15 3.57 -20.80
N GLN A 73 15.97 3.36 -21.84
CA GLN A 73 17.10 4.24 -22.22
C GLN A 73 17.98 4.65 -21.02
N ALA A 74 18.31 3.69 -20.16
CA ALA A 74 19.06 3.92 -18.90
C ALA A 74 18.37 4.85 -17.88
N ARG A 75 17.03 4.98 -17.94
CA ARG A 75 16.23 5.60 -16.89
C ARG A 75 15.77 4.57 -15.88
N ASP A 76 15.71 5.00 -14.63
CA ASP A 76 15.25 4.17 -13.53
C ASP A 76 13.72 4.06 -13.55
N HIS A 77 13.24 2.83 -13.62
CA HIS A 77 11.83 2.48 -13.50
C HIS A 77 11.69 1.30 -12.54
N VAL A 78 10.57 1.27 -11.83
CA VAL A 78 10.23 0.12 -10.98
C VAL A 78 10.11 -1.12 -11.86
N LEU A 79 10.71 -2.23 -11.43
CA LEU A 79 10.62 -3.51 -12.13
C LEU A 79 9.16 -4.00 -12.19
N SER A 80 8.82 -4.74 -13.24
CA SER A 80 7.52 -5.40 -13.33
C SER A 80 7.41 -6.46 -12.23
N GLU A 81 6.33 -6.39 -11.45
CA GLU A 81 6.07 -7.27 -10.29
C GLU A 81 5.92 -8.74 -10.69
N TYR A 82 5.28 -8.98 -11.83
CA TYR A 82 4.96 -10.33 -12.28
C TYR A 82 6.01 -10.90 -13.24
N ILE A 83 6.66 -10.06 -14.05
CA ILE A 83 7.65 -10.52 -15.04
C ILE A 83 8.80 -9.53 -15.18
N PRO A 84 9.85 -9.64 -14.38
CA PRO A 84 10.96 -8.70 -14.41
C PRO A 84 11.92 -8.90 -15.59
N ILE A 85 11.87 -10.04 -16.29
CA ILE A 85 12.81 -10.36 -17.38
C ILE A 85 12.14 -11.12 -18.53
N CYS A 86 12.47 -10.75 -19.76
CA CYS A 86 12.10 -11.50 -20.95
C CYS A 86 12.98 -12.75 -21.08
N ARG A 87 12.37 -13.95 -21.11
CA ARG A 87 13.11 -15.22 -21.22
C ARG A 87 13.78 -15.44 -22.58
N SER A 88 13.31 -14.76 -23.62
CA SER A 88 13.84 -14.94 -24.98
C SER A 88 15.11 -14.14 -25.23
N CYS A 89 15.12 -12.84 -24.87
CA CYS A 89 16.24 -11.94 -25.16
C CYS A 89 16.92 -11.35 -23.91
N GLY A 90 16.47 -11.72 -22.70
CA GLY A 90 17.07 -11.25 -21.45
C GLY A 90 16.79 -9.78 -21.10
N LEU A 91 15.92 -9.09 -21.84
CA LEU A 91 15.57 -7.69 -21.53
C LEU A 91 14.86 -7.60 -20.17
N ILE A 92 15.37 -6.72 -19.29
CA ILE A 92 14.73 -6.39 -18.02
C ILE A 92 13.50 -5.51 -18.28
N LEU A 93 12.35 -5.92 -17.74
CA LEU A 93 11.06 -5.27 -17.97
C LEU A 93 10.63 -4.47 -16.73
N CYS A 94 10.31 -3.20 -16.95
CA CYS A 94 9.74 -2.32 -15.93
C CYS A 94 8.20 -2.42 -15.86
N SER A 95 7.61 -1.76 -14.87
CA SER A 95 6.16 -1.70 -14.60
C SER A 95 5.33 -1.11 -15.76
N LEU A 96 5.97 -0.37 -16.67
CA LEU A 96 5.32 0.15 -17.87
C LEU A 96 5.13 -0.93 -18.96
N ASN A 97 5.93 -1.99 -18.93
CA ASN A 97 5.80 -3.13 -19.83
C ASN A 97 4.79 -4.11 -19.22
N ALA A 98 3.56 -4.10 -19.71
CA ALA A 98 2.53 -5.00 -19.20
C ALA A 98 2.82 -6.46 -19.61
N PRO A 99 2.57 -7.44 -18.71
CA PRO A 99 2.89 -8.85 -18.93
C PRO A 99 2.09 -9.51 -20.06
N CYS A 100 1.06 -8.82 -20.54
CA CYS A 100 0.10 -9.31 -21.50
C CYS A 100 0.49 -9.01 -22.97
N TYR A 101 1.50 -8.15 -23.19
CA TYR A 101 2.01 -7.82 -24.51
C TYR A 101 3.32 -8.55 -24.85
N ALA A 102 3.68 -8.55 -26.13
CA ALA A 102 4.97 -9.06 -26.60
C ALA A 102 6.13 -8.16 -26.16
N CYS A 103 7.33 -8.74 -26.08
CA CYS A 103 8.54 -8.01 -25.71
C CYS A 103 8.84 -6.91 -26.73
N PRO A 104 9.14 -5.66 -26.30
CA PRO A 104 9.42 -4.56 -27.24
C PRO A 104 10.71 -4.77 -28.05
N HIS A 105 11.67 -5.55 -27.54
CA HIS A 105 12.96 -5.77 -28.22
C HIS A 105 12.93 -6.91 -29.25
N CYS A 106 12.41 -8.08 -28.88
CA CYS A 106 12.43 -9.27 -29.75
C CYS A 106 11.05 -9.61 -30.35
N ALA A 107 9.99 -8.86 -30.01
CA ALA A 107 8.61 -9.11 -30.41
C ALA A 107 8.07 -10.51 -30.07
N THR A 108 8.79 -11.31 -29.27
CA THR A 108 8.29 -12.61 -28.80
C THR A 108 7.34 -12.42 -27.63
N PRO A 109 6.29 -13.26 -27.49
CA PRO A 109 5.45 -13.25 -26.30
C PRO A 109 6.31 -13.49 -25.06
N ILE A 110 6.13 -12.64 -24.03
CA ILE A 110 6.96 -12.68 -22.82
C ILE A 110 6.67 -13.95 -22.00
N LEU A 111 5.42 -14.38 -22.00
CA LEU A 111 4.94 -15.57 -21.31
C LEU A 111 4.74 -16.72 -22.29
N THR A 112 5.18 -17.91 -21.87
CA THR A 112 4.71 -19.18 -22.46
C THR A 112 3.21 -19.36 -22.15
N PRO A 113 2.45 -20.12 -22.95
CA PRO A 113 1.03 -20.35 -22.69
C PRO A 113 0.78 -20.93 -21.28
N GLU A 114 1.63 -21.86 -20.83
CA GLU A 114 1.59 -22.40 -19.47
C GLU A 114 1.89 -21.34 -18.40
N GLY A 115 2.92 -20.51 -18.64
CA GLY A 115 3.27 -19.41 -17.74
C GLY A 115 2.16 -18.37 -17.61
N ARG A 116 1.38 -18.15 -18.68
CA ARG A 116 0.20 -17.29 -18.69
C ARG A 116 -0.91 -17.84 -17.81
N LEU A 117 -1.21 -19.14 -17.90
CA LEU A 117 -2.20 -19.79 -17.04
C LEU A 117 -1.76 -19.77 -15.57
N ALA A 118 -0.50 -20.05 -15.29
CA ALA A 118 0.07 -19.97 -13.95
C ALA A 118 -0.05 -18.54 -13.36
N LEU A 119 0.22 -17.52 -14.19
CA LEU A 119 0.08 -16.13 -13.77
C LEU A 119 -1.40 -15.76 -13.50
N ILE A 120 -2.33 -16.19 -14.35
CA ILE A 120 -3.77 -15.99 -14.14
C ILE A 120 -4.21 -16.62 -12.81
N SER A 121 -3.79 -17.86 -12.54
CA SER A 121 -4.10 -18.53 -11.26
C SER A 121 -3.53 -17.77 -10.06
N ARG A 122 -2.31 -17.24 -10.16
CA ARG A 122 -1.71 -16.41 -9.12
C ARG A 122 -2.51 -15.12 -8.88
N ILE A 123 -2.93 -14.43 -9.94
CA ILE A 123 -3.74 -13.21 -9.85
C ILE A 123 -5.11 -13.52 -9.24
N ASP A 124 -5.72 -14.65 -9.59
CA ASP A 124 -6.99 -15.08 -9.01
C ASP A 124 -6.87 -15.31 -7.50
N ASN A 125 -5.77 -15.92 -7.06
CA ASN A 125 -5.47 -16.07 -5.64
C ASN A 125 -5.28 -14.69 -4.96
N GLU A 126 -4.49 -13.79 -5.55
CA GLU A 126 -4.28 -12.43 -5.03
C GLU A 126 -5.59 -11.63 -4.94
N ILE A 127 -6.50 -11.77 -5.91
CA ILE A 127 -7.85 -11.19 -5.87
C ILE A 127 -8.65 -11.76 -4.70
N SER A 128 -8.61 -13.09 -4.50
CA SER A 128 -9.33 -13.71 -3.39
C SER A 128 -8.79 -13.26 -2.03
N ASP A 129 -7.46 -13.17 -1.89
CA ASP A 129 -6.79 -12.75 -0.65
C ASP A 129 -7.04 -11.27 -0.34
N THR A 130 -7.05 -10.40 -1.34
CA THR A 130 -7.38 -8.97 -1.17
C THR A 130 -8.84 -8.79 -0.75
N LEU A 131 -9.77 -9.51 -1.36
CA LEU A 131 -11.18 -9.48 -0.97
C LEU A 131 -11.42 -9.98 0.46
N LEU A 132 -10.73 -11.06 0.87
CA LEU A 132 -10.80 -11.57 2.24
C LEU A 132 -10.26 -10.55 3.25
N ARG A 133 -9.12 -9.89 2.95
CA ARG A 133 -8.56 -8.83 3.80
C ARG A 133 -9.51 -7.64 3.92
N GLU A 134 -10.15 -7.22 2.82
CA GLU A 134 -11.12 -6.13 2.83
C GLU A 134 -12.39 -6.45 3.61
N GLU A 135 -12.91 -7.67 3.50
CA GLU A 135 -14.07 -8.12 4.28
C GLU A 135 -13.73 -8.17 5.77
N GLN A 136 -12.57 -8.70 6.14
CA GLN A 136 -12.12 -8.72 7.53
C GLN A 136 -11.95 -7.31 8.10
N GLN A 137 -11.38 -6.38 7.33
CA GLN A 137 -11.26 -4.98 7.75
C GLN A 137 -12.63 -4.32 7.92
N ARG A 138 -13.60 -4.62 7.04
CA ARG A 138 -14.97 -4.12 7.18
C ARG A 138 -15.66 -4.65 8.43
N GLN A 139 -15.48 -5.93 8.76
CA GLN A 139 -16.03 -6.52 9.98
C GLN A 139 -15.42 -5.89 11.24
N ARG A 140 -14.09 -5.72 11.29
CA ARG A 140 -13.41 -5.05 12.41
C ARG A 140 -13.90 -3.62 12.59
N ALA A 141 -14.00 -2.84 11.51
CA ALA A 141 -14.50 -1.47 11.58
C ALA A 141 -15.97 -1.41 12.06
N ALA A 142 -16.82 -2.37 11.65
CA ALA A 142 -18.20 -2.43 12.12
C ALA A 142 -18.30 -2.81 13.62
N GLU A 143 -17.44 -3.71 14.10
CA GLU A 143 -17.33 -4.06 15.51
C GLU A 143 -16.82 -2.89 16.35
N GLU A 144 -15.81 -2.16 15.87
CA GLU A 144 -15.29 -0.95 16.53
C GLU A 144 -16.36 0.14 16.62
N VAL A 145 -17.14 0.38 15.56
CA VAL A 145 -18.27 1.33 15.59
C VAL A 145 -19.32 0.88 16.59
N ARG A 146 -19.68 -0.41 16.61
CA ARG A 146 -20.64 -0.95 17.60
C ARG A 146 -20.12 -0.80 19.02
N GLN A 147 -18.84 -1.06 19.25
CA GLN A 147 -18.19 -0.88 20.55
C GLN A 147 -18.17 0.61 20.95
N ALA A 148 -17.92 1.53 20.02
CA ALA A 148 -17.92 2.96 20.27
C ALA A 148 -19.32 3.55 20.52
N GLU A 149 -20.34 3.07 19.81
CA GLU A 149 -21.74 3.48 20.01
C GLU A 149 -22.34 2.90 21.30
N GLY A 150 -21.93 1.67 21.68
CA GLY A 150 -22.32 1.03 22.94
C GLY A 150 -21.49 1.48 24.14
N ALA A 151 -20.31 2.06 23.91
CA ALA A 151 -19.52 2.68 24.97
C ALA A 151 -20.15 4.02 25.33
N PHE A 152 -20.81 4.05 26.50
CA PHE A 152 -21.08 5.32 27.16
C PHE A 152 -19.79 6.14 27.18
N PRO A 153 -19.80 7.42 26.76
CA PRO A 153 -18.62 8.26 26.83
C PRO A 153 -18.10 8.16 28.26
N THR A 154 -16.98 7.46 28.45
CA THR A 154 -16.33 7.39 29.76
C THR A 154 -15.83 8.80 30.00
N LEU A 155 -16.68 9.62 30.63
CA LEU A 155 -16.25 10.78 31.36
C LEU A 155 -15.17 10.25 32.27
N PHE A 156 -13.92 10.64 32.02
CA PHE A 156 -12.82 10.39 32.92
C PHE A 156 -13.27 10.90 34.28
N THR A 157 -13.72 9.97 35.12
CA THR A 157 -13.94 10.23 36.52
C THR A 157 -12.53 10.39 37.06
N SER A 158 -12.27 11.62 37.49
CA SER A 158 -11.14 12.00 38.32
C SER A 158 -11.18 11.16 39.61
N SER A 159 -10.78 9.90 39.52
CA SER A 159 -10.58 9.04 40.68
C SER A 159 -9.12 9.18 41.07
N SER A 160 -8.93 10.11 41.99
CA SER A 160 -7.75 10.36 42.79
C SER A 160 -7.03 9.09 43.23
N LYS A 161 -5.72 9.08 43.02
CA LYS A 161 -4.78 8.42 43.92
C LYS A 161 -3.63 9.40 44.17
N PRO A 162 -3.38 9.84 45.42
CA PRO A 162 -2.26 10.71 45.74
C PRO A 162 -1.00 9.88 46.05
N SER A 163 0.15 10.57 46.04
CA SER A 163 1.52 10.13 46.40
C SER A 163 2.38 9.79 45.16
N GLU A 164 3.11 10.79 44.62
CA GLU A 164 4.48 11.20 45.02
C GLU A 164 5.49 10.37 44.23
N SER A 165 6.04 10.83 43.10
CA SER A 165 7.05 11.89 43.03
C SER A 165 7.55 12.05 41.57
N ALA A 166 8.07 13.25 41.28
CA ALA A 166 8.91 13.66 40.14
C ALA A 166 8.24 14.31 38.90
N PRO A 167 8.93 15.30 38.27
CA PRO A 167 8.29 16.40 37.56
C PRO A 167 8.38 16.30 36.03
N GLY A 168 7.39 16.90 35.37
CA GLY A 168 7.64 17.62 34.12
C GLY A 168 7.66 16.79 32.83
N THR A 169 6.49 16.47 32.29
CA THR A 169 6.29 16.60 30.85
C THR A 169 4.85 17.06 30.61
N LEU A 170 4.70 18.37 30.41
CA LEU A 170 3.45 18.97 29.97
C LEU A 170 3.09 18.33 28.62
N GLN A 171 2.07 17.47 28.62
CA GLN A 171 1.41 17.05 27.41
C GLN A 171 0.83 18.30 26.74
N SER A 172 1.44 18.67 25.61
CA SER A 172 0.96 19.70 24.71
C SER A 172 -0.47 19.38 24.28
N HIS A 173 -1.42 20.22 24.68
CA HIS A 173 -2.76 20.28 24.11
C HIS A 173 -2.68 20.46 22.58
N PRO A 174 -3.57 19.84 21.77
CA PRO A 174 -3.58 20.06 20.33
C PRO A 174 -4.01 21.51 19.99
N VAL A 175 -3.07 22.31 19.49
CA VAL A 175 -3.15 23.78 19.24
C VAL A 175 -4.08 24.20 18.08
N ASN A 176 -4.91 23.31 17.52
CA ASN A 176 -5.75 23.64 16.35
C ASN A 176 -7.25 23.32 16.55
N GLN A 177 -7.79 23.56 17.74
CA GLN A 177 -9.24 23.47 17.94
C GLN A 177 -9.89 24.82 17.60
N SER A 178 -10.64 24.86 16.49
CA SER A 178 -11.49 26.01 16.16
C SER A 178 -12.63 26.10 17.18
N HIS A 179 -12.64 27.15 18.00
CA HIS A 179 -13.70 27.35 18.99
C HIS A 179 -14.99 27.75 18.25
N LYS A 180 -16.00 26.87 18.32
CA LYS A 180 -17.35 27.15 17.81
C LYS A 180 -18.18 27.74 18.96
N VAL A 181 -18.44 29.03 18.88
CA VAL A 181 -19.28 29.74 19.85
C VAL A 181 -20.71 29.76 19.32
N LEU A 182 -21.64 29.17 20.08
CA LEU A 182 -23.07 29.28 19.84
C LEU A 182 -23.58 30.52 20.57
N SER A 183 -24.01 31.53 19.82
CA SER A 183 -24.63 32.73 20.38
C SER A 183 -26.13 32.71 20.12
N LEU A 184 -26.93 32.92 21.16
CA LEU A 184 -28.38 33.08 21.05
C LEU A 184 -28.70 34.56 20.98
N ASN A 185 -29.32 34.99 19.88
CA ASN A 185 -29.75 36.37 19.75
C ASN A 185 -31.04 36.58 20.55
N SER A 186 -31.00 37.39 21.62
CA SER A 186 -32.11 37.58 22.55
C SER A 186 -33.39 38.17 21.92
N LYS A 187 -33.27 38.91 20.82
CA LYS A 187 -34.42 39.49 20.10
C LYS A 187 -35.08 38.53 19.12
N THR A 188 -34.30 37.62 18.53
CA THR A 188 -34.82 36.69 17.49
C THR A 188 -34.90 35.24 17.95
N LYS A 189 -34.38 34.93 19.15
CA LYS A 189 -34.23 33.57 19.72
C LYS A 189 -33.55 32.56 18.77
N LYS A 190 -32.85 33.05 17.75
CA LYS A 190 -32.13 32.22 16.78
C LYS A 190 -30.70 31.96 17.27
N VAL A 191 -30.28 30.71 17.18
CA VAL A 191 -28.92 30.28 17.49
C VAL A 191 -28.04 30.58 16.27
N LYS A 192 -26.99 31.38 16.47
CA LYS A 192 -25.97 31.68 15.47
C LYS A 192 -24.65 31.05 15.91
N VAL A 193 -24.12 30.15 15.09
CA VAL A 193 -22.81 29.53 15.30
C VAL A 193 -21.74 30.42 14.66
N SER A 194 -20.82 30.94 15.45
CA SER A 194 -19.63 31.63 14.96
C SER A 194 -18.39 30.81 15.29
N SER A 195 -17.68 30.36 14.26
CA SER A 195 -16.38 29.69 14.40
C SER A 195 -15.26 30.72 14.28
N PHE A 196 -14.46 30.87 15.33
CA PHE A 196 -13.25 31.67 15.30
C PHE A 196 -12.06 30.74 15.10
N THR A 197 -11.34 30.94 14.00
CA THR A 197 -10.09 30.24 13.72
C THR A 197 -8.97 31.27 13.75
N THR A 198 -8.04 31.13 14.69
CA THR A 198 -6.86 31.98 14.80
C THR A 198 -5.79 31.42 13.88
N HIS A 199 -5.62 32.00 12.69
CA HIS A 199 -4.48 31.70 11.83
C HIS A 199 -3.25 32.48 12.33
N PRO A 200 -2.08 31.84 12.51
CA PRO A 200 -0.84 32.57 12.69
C PRO A 200 -0.45 33.31 11.38
N PRO A 201 0.23 34.47 11.45
CA PRO A 201 0.65 35.22 10.27
C PRO A 201 1.68 34.41 9.47
N SER A 202 1.25 33.92 8.30
CA SER A 202 2.13 33.32 7.30
C SER A 202 2.98 34.41 6.66
N SER A 203 4.28 34.38 6.91
CA SER A 203 5.27 35.13 6.14
C SER A 203 5.21 34.75 4.66
N ALA A 204 5.31 35.76 3.81
CA ALA A 204 5.18 35.69 2.37
C ALA A 204 6.29 34.87 1.69
N SER A 205 5.95 34.19 0.60
CA SER A 205 6.83 33.94 -0.54
C SER A 205 6.00 33.70 -1.79
N ILE A 206 5.90 34.76 -2.60
CA ILE A 206 5.97 34.81 -4.06
C ILE A 206 5.13 33.80 -4.85
N SER A 207 4.14 34.40 -5.51
CA SER A 207 3.36 33.93 -6.64
C SER A 207 4.19 33.35 -7.79
N LYS A 208 3.71 32.24 -8.37
CA LYS A 208 3.78 31.95 -9.81
C LYS A 208 2.61 31.03 -10.20
N ASP A 209 1.90 31.43 -11.24
CA ASP A 209 0.77 30.77 -11.90
C ASP A 209 0.95 29.26 -12.16
N PRO A 210 -0.13 28.46 -12.15
CA PRO A 210 -0.15 27.14 -12.77
C PRO A 210 -0.96 27.19 -14.07
N GLU A 211 -0.30 27.46 -15.20
CA GLU A 211 -0.71 26.82 -16.45
C GLU A 211 0.11 25.53 -16.64
N LYS A 212 -0.62 24.42 -16.70
CA LYS A 212 -0.32 23.26 -17.55
C LYS A 212 1.08 22.63 -17.38
N GLY A 213 1.20 21.67 -16.46
CA GLY A 213 2.36 20.79 -16.40
C GLY A 213 2.08 19.56 -15.56
N MET A 214 2.22 18.38 -16.17
CA MET A 214 2.16 17.07 -15.53
C MET A 214 3.06 16.99 -14.29
N PRO A 215 2.78 16.10 -13.31
CA PRO A 215 3.77 15.80 -12.29
C PRO A 215 4.95 15.12 -12.99
N ALA A 216 6.04 15.88 -13.15
CA ALA A 216 7.34 15.29 -13.40
C ALA A 216 7.64 14.45 -12.15
N ASP A 217 7.52 13.14 -12.29
CA ASP A 217 8.22 12.19 -11.43
C ASP A 217 9.62 12.75 -11.18
N LEU A 218 10.01 12.78 -9.91
CA LEU A 218 11.39 13.01 -9.49
C LEU A 218 12.23 11.86 -10.04
N ILE A 219 12.54 11.92 -11.34
CA ILE A 219 13.50 11.05 -11.99
C ILE A 219 14.86 11.49 -11.44
N GLN A 220 15.25 10.87 -10.34
CA GLN A 220 16.58 10.98 -9.76
C GLN A 220 17.56 10.47 -10.81
N ARG A 221 18.15 11.39 -11.58
CA ARG A 221 19.19 11.02 -12.54
C ARG A 221 20.38 10.48 -11.76
N VAL A 222 20.77 9.25 -12.07
CA VAL A 222 22.03 8.68 -11.59
C VAL A 222 23.16 9.65 -11.97
N PRO A 223 23.97 10.13 -11.02
CA PRO A 223 25.11 10.98 -11.35
C PRO A 223 26.06 10.22 -12.27
N PRO A 224 26.73 10.92 -13.21
CA PRO A 224 27.72 10.27 -14.06
C PRO A 224 28.74 9.55 -13.19
N PRO A 225 29.18 8.33 -13.56
CA PRO A 225 30.21 7.64 -12.82
C PRO A 225 31.45 8.56 -12.69
N PRO A 226 32.15 8.53 -11.55
CA PRO A 226 33.35 9.33 -11.37
C PRO A 226 34.35 9.02 -12.48
N ILE A 227 34.93 10.08 -13.05
CA ILE A 227 35.87 10.00 -14.17
C ILE A 227 37.15 9.25 -13.75
N ASP A 228 37.50 9.36 -12.47
CA ASP A 228 38.66 8.69 -11.90
C ASP A 228 38.27 7.30 -11.41
N VAL A 229 38.34 6.32 -12.31
CA VAL A 229 38.38 4.91 -11.94
C VAL A 229 39.81 4.62 -11.49
N SER A 230 40.03 4.37 -10.20
CA SER A 230 41.35 3.99 -9.68
C SER A 230 41.82 2.69 -10.35
N PHE A 231 42.66 2.80 -11.38
CA PHE A 231 43.28 1.66 -12.03
C PHE A 231 44.63 1.36 -11.37
N SER A 232 44.90 0.08 -11.10
CA SER A 232 46.23 -0.37 -10.68
C SER A 232 47.25 0.01 -11.75
N THR A 233 48.14 0.93 -11.44
CA THR A 233 49.22 1.37 -12.35
C THR A 233 50.38 0.36 -12.42
N ARG A 234 50.34 -0.72 -11.61
CA ARG A 234 51.39 -1.72 -11.57
C ARG A 234 51.37 -2.62 -12.82
N GLN A 235 52.54 -2.83 -13.42
CA GLN A 235 52.70 -3.78 -14.53
C GLN A 235 52.24 -5.18 -14.11
N ASN A 236 51.57 -5.87 -15.03
CA ASN A 236 51.10 -7.23 -14.80
C ASN A 236 52.28 -8.16 -14.61
N ASP A 237 52.36 -8.78 -13.43
CA ASP A 237 53.29 -9.87 -13.22
C ASP A 237 52.78 -11.11 -13.96
N THR A 238 53.60 -11.66 -14.85
CA THR A 238 53.18 -12.71 -15.80
C THR A 238 52.92 -14.04 -15.09
N ASP A 239 53.62 -14.25 -13.97
CA ASP A 239 53.54 -15.46 -13.17
C ASP A 239 52.38 -15.45 -12.16
N ARG A 240 51.77 -14.28 -11.93
CA ARG A 240 50.70 -14.12 -10.91
C ARG A 240 49.66 -13.06 -11.31
N PRO A 241 48.88 -13.31 -12.38
CA PRO A 241 47.93 -12.33 -12.92
C PRO A 241 46.82 -11.93 -11.93
N TRP A 242 46.56 -12.75 -10.91
CA TRP A 242 45.57 -12.52 -9.85
C TRP A 242 46.11 -11.77 -8.62
N ALA A 243 47.40 -11.42 -8.58
CA ALA A 243 48.00 -10.71 -7.45
C ALA A 243 47.68 -9.21 -7.40
N ARG A 244 46.86 -8.69 -8.33
CA ARG A 244 46.36 -7.30 -8.33
C ARG A 244 45.26 -7.09 -7.30
N LEU A 245 45.61 -7.18 -6.02
CA LEU A 245 44.75 -6.77 -4.91
C LEU A 245 45.38 -5.52 -4.30
N ASP A 246 44.97 -4.35 -4.78
CA ASP A 246 45.44 -3.05 -4.27
C ASP A 246 44.82 -2.69 -2.89
N GLY A 247 44.20 -3.66 -2.21
CA GLY A 247 43.75 -3.55 -0.83
C GLY A 247 44.81 -4.15 0.08
N GLU A 248 45.34 -3.34 1.00
CA GLU A 248 46.52 -3.64 1.82
C GLU A 248 46.43 -4.91 2.68
N ASN A 249 45.28 -5.59 2.76
CA ASN A 249 45.15 -6.92 3.33
C ASN A 249 43.90 -7.63 2.76
N ALA A 250 44.04 -8.34 1.64
CA ALA A 250 43.00 -9.27 1.21
C ALA A 250 43.04 -10.52 2.12
N VAL A 251 42.34 -10.44 3.25
CA VAL A 251 42.12 -11.58 4.14
C VAL A 251 41.09 -12.49 3.48
N TYR A 252 41.51 -13.71 3.14
CA TYR A 252 40.59 -14.75 2.71
C TYR A 252 39.58 -15.02 3.85
N VAL A 253 38.32 -14.66 3.63
CA VAL A 253 37.23 -15.02 4.52
C VAL A 253 36.61 -16.31 3.97
N PRO A 254 36.90 -17.49 4.53
CA PRO A 254 36.24 -18.71 4.12
C PRO A 254 34.73 -18.55 4.28
N SER A 255 33.98 -18.98 3.26
CA SER A 255 32.52 -19.00 3.33
C SER A 255 32.11 -19.84 4.54
N THR A 256 31.50 -19.21 5.54
CA THR A 256 30.82 -19.93 6.61
C THR A 256 29.58 -20.57 5.98
N GLN A 257 29.77 -21.71 5.33
CA GLN A 257 28.66 -22.60 5.02
C GLN A 257 28.07 -23.03 6.37
N ALA A 258 27.08 -22.25 6.81
CA ALA A 258 26.15 -22.62 7.84
C ALA A 258 25.40 -23.86 7.35
N ASN A 259 25.97 -25.01 7.66
CA ASN A 259 25.33 -26.11 8.35
C ASN A 259 23.79 -26.05 8.29
N ASN A 260 23.22 -26.45 7.15
CA ASN A 260 21.82 -26.79 7.03
C ASN A 260 21.69 -28.14 6.33
N ASN A 261 21.91 -29.17 7.15
CA ASN A 261 21.30 -30.50 7.14
C ASN A 261 20.68 -31.01 5.83
N SER A 262 21.20 -32.13 5.32
CA SER A 262 20.57 -33.46 5.47
C SER A 262 21.32 -34.47 4.59
N ILE A 263 21.93 -35.49 5.20
CA ILE A 263 21.40 -36.86 5.26
C ILE A 263 21.20 -37.49 3.87
N ARG A 264 22.01 -38.54 3.60
CA ARG A 264 22.02 -39.54 2.49
C ARG A 264 23.23 -39.32 1.56
N SER A 265 24.20 -40.22 1.44
CA SER A 265 24.11 -41.68 1.46
C SER A 265 25.40 -42.30 1.96
N LYS A 266 25.23 -43.34 2.77
CA LYS A 266 26.29 -44.17 3.35
C LYS A 266 27.11 -44.86 2.27
N ASP A 267 28.42 -44.70 2.39
CA ASP A 267 29.41 -45.71 2.08
C ASP A 267 28.96 -47.09 2.58
N ARG A 268 28.73 -48.00 1.63
CA ARG A 268 28.75 -49.45 1.89
C ARG A 268 29.99 -50.01 1.20
N LYS A 269 31.13 -49.82 1.85
CA LYS A 269 32.32 -50.66 1.68
C LYS A 269 32.22 -51.77 2.72
N LYS A 270 31.78 -52.96 2.31
CA LYS A 270 31.99 -54.19 3.09
C LYS A 270 32.66 -55.21 2.17
N GLU A 271 33.96 -55.36 2.38
CA GLU A 271 34.73 -56.52 1.98
C GLU A 271 34.12 -57.76 2.67
N GLU A 272 33.89 -58.82 1.92
CA GLU A 272 33.90 -60.16 2.50
C GLU A 272 34.48 -61.14 1.47
N SER A 273 35.77 -61.36 1.62
CA SER A 273 36.51 -62.50 1.11
C SER A 273 36.07 -63.78 1.82
N GLY A 274 35.85 -64.85 1.06
CA GLY A 274 35.84 -66.22 1.58
C GLY A 274 34.96 -67.14 0.71
N LYS A 275 35.52 -67.90 -0.23
CA LYS A 275 36.26 -69.18 -0.12
C LYS A 275 35.35 -70.37 -0.46
N GLU A 276 35.86 -71.15 -1.43
CA GLU A 276 35.78 -72.61 -1.53
C GLU A 276 34.48 -73.32 -1.99
N ASN A 277 34.67 -74.04 -3.11
CA ASN A 277 34.22 -75.41 -3.43
C ASN A 277 32.70 -75.66 -3.52
N ASN A 278 32.17 -76.41 -4.47
CA ASN A 278 32.54 -77.80 -4.78
C ASN A 278 31.62 -78.30 -5.93
N LYS A 279 32.20 -79.11 -6.84
CA LYS A 279 31.60 -80.25 -7.60
C LYS A 279 30.28 -80.03 -8.35
N GLY A 280 30.24 -80.23 -9.67
CA GLY A 280 30.06 -81.57 -10.30
C GLY A 280 28.55 -81.88 -10.40
N SER A 281 27.96 -82.40 -11.47
CA SER A 281 28.40 -83.36 -12.48
C SER A 281 27.38 -83.38 -13.63
N LYS A 282 27.87 -83.85 -14.79
CA LYS A 282 27.18 -84.52 -15.90
C LYS A 282 26.22 -83.71 -16.77
#